data_AF-A0A7C5Z069-F1
#
_entry.id   AF-A0A7C5Z069-F1
#
_cell.length_a   1.000
_cell.length_b   1.000
_cell.length_c   1.000
_cell.angle_alpha   90.00
_cell.angle_beta   90.00
_cell.angle_gamma   90.00
#
_symmetry.space_group_name_H-M   'P 1'
#
loop_
_entity.id
_entity.type
_entity.pdbx_description
1 polymer ?
#
loop_
_entity_poly.entity_id
_entity_poly.type
_entity_poly.pdbx_seq_one_letter_code
_entity_poly.pdbx_strand_id
1 'polypeptide(L)'
;CFHFAYASDLFGLPIDFVEDISRHCALYKLIGKLYKAKIDFGKIIIAMSSRAAATLIETIINVGIPIAIFRGAPTSLAVNKAREGGLILIAFGRTDKMNIYTQIE
;
A
#
# COMPACT_ATOMS: atom_id res chain seq x y z
N CYS A 1 14.54 0.88 14.32
CA CYS A 1 14.52 1.03 12.86
C CYS A 1 13.41 0.13 12.33
N PHE A 2 12.19 0.67 12.22
CA PHE A 2 10.99 -0.12 11.89
C PHE A 2 10.27 0.51 10.70
N HIS A 3 9.52 -0.32 10.00
CA HIS A 3 8.57 0.04 8.97
C HIS A 3 7.17 -0.34 9.41
N PHE A 4 6.20 0.38 8.86
CA PHE A 4 4.79 0.24 9.19
C PHE A 4 4.00 -0.08 7.94
N ALA A 5 3.00 -0.95 8.10
CA ALA A 5 1.94 -1.17 7.15
C ALA A 5 0.61 -0.95 7.87
N TYR A 6 -0.25 -0.12 7.29
CA TYR A 6 -1.55 0.25 7.82
C TYR A 6 -2.62 -0.03 6.77
N ALA A 7 -3.77 -0.52 7.20
CA ALA A 7 -4.95 -0.68 6.37
C ALA A 7 -6.12 0.14 6.93
N SER A 8 -6.81 0.83 6.02
CA SER A 8 -8.12 1.43 6.28
C SER A 8 -9.13 0.96 5.25
N ASP A 9 -10.41 1.18 5.52
CA ASP A 9 -11.42 1.15 4.47
C ASP A 9 -11.25 2.34 3.50
N LEU A 10 -12.12 2.42 2.49
CA LEU A 10 -12.11 3.51 1.50
C LEU A 10 -12.54 4.88 2.06
N PHE A 11 -13.12 4.93 3.28
CA PHE A 11 -13.47 6.16 3.98
C PHE A 11 -12.36 6.63 4.93
N GLY A 12 -11.28 5.85 5.07
CA GLY A 12 -10.16 6.14 5.96
C GLY A 12 -10.36 5.67 7.40
N LEU A 13 -11.37 4.83 7.67
CA LEU A 13 -11.54 4.23 8.99
C LEU A 13 -10.47 3.14 9.21
N PRO A 14 -9.75 3.16 10.35
CA PRO A 14 -8.73 2.16 10.65
C PRO A 14 -9.27 0.73 10.68
N ILE A 15 -8.57 -0.19 10.02
CA ILE A 15 -8.83 -1.63 10.10
C ILE A 15 -7.74 -2.31 10.93
N ASP A 16 -6.48 -2.20 10.52
CA ASP A 16 -5.37 -2.86 11.21
C ASP A 16 -4.02 -2.19 10.92
N PHE A 17 -3.03 -2.50 11.74
CA PHE A 17 -1.68 -1.96 11.70
C PHE A 17 -0.64 -3.02 12.09
N VAL A 18 0.50 -2.99 11.39
CA VAL A 18 1.64 -3.87 11.68
C VAL A 18 2.96 -3.11 11.59
N GLU A 19 3.83 -3.38 12.55
CA GLU A 19 5.22 -2.95 12.54
C GLU A 19 6.15 -4.13 12.28
N ASP A 20 7.23 -3.89 11.53
CA ASP A 20 8.32 -4.84 11.36
C ASP A 20 9.62 -4.11 10.98
N ILE A 21 10.78 -4.72 11.23
CA ILE A 21 12.06 -4.18 10.76
C ILE A 21 12.11 -4.17 9.22
N SER A 22 11.51 -5.18 8.58
CA SER A 22 11.40 -5.30 7.13
C SER A 22 10.05 -4.77 6.63
N ARG A 23 10.10 -3.82 5.70
CA ARG A 23 8.89 -3.31 5.03
C ARG A 23 8.07 -4.39 4.32
N HIS A 24 8.72 -5.40 3.75
CA HIS A 24 8.05 -6.52 3.10
C HIS A 24 7.36 -7.39 4.15
N CYS A 25 8.03 -7.68 5.27
CA CYS A 25 7.43 -8.44 6.35
C CYS A 25 6.25 -7.70 7.00
N ALA A 26 6.35 -6.37 7.17
CA ALA A 26 5.22 -5.56 7.63
C ALA A 26 4.00 -5.71 6.70
N LEU A 27 4.20 -5.61 5.38
CA LEU A 27 3.14 -5.80 4.39
C LEU A 27 2.54 -7.22 4.44
N TYR A 28 3.38 -8.25 4.42
CA TYR A 28 2.92 -9.65 4.41
C TYR A 28 2.16 -10.02 5.68
N LYS A 29 2.63 -9.57 6.84
CA LYS A 29 1.95 -9.78 8.11
C LYS A 29 0.59 -9.07 8.14
N LEU A 30 0.50 -7.83 7.65
CA LEU A 30 -0.77 -7.12 7.53
C LEU A 30 -1.73 -7.86 6.60
N ILE A 31 -1.29 -8.22 5.39
CA ILE A 31 -2.10 -9.00 4.43
C ILE A 31 -2.59 -10.31 5.06
N GLY A 32 -1.71 -11.03 5.77
CA GLY A 32 -2.07 -12.27 6.45
C GLY A 32 -3.11 -12.08 7.56
N LYS A 33 -3.03 -10.98 8.33
CA LYS A 33 -4.05 -10.65 9.35
C LYS A 33 -5.40 -10.33 8.70
N LEU A 34 -5.40 -9.47 7.68
CA LEU A 34 -6.61 -9.07 6.96
C LEU A 34 -7.28 -10.25 6.25
N TYR A 35 -6.49 -11.14 5.64
CA TYR A 35 -7.00 -12.37 5.03
C TYR A 35 -7.70 -13.27 6.06
N LYS A 36 -7.07 -13.50 7.22
CA LYS A 36 -7.68 -14.27 8.33
C LYS A 36 -8.97 -13.63 8.85
N ALA A 37 -9.03 -12.30 8.87
CA ALA A 37 -10.21 -11.53 9.24
C ALA A 37 -11.27 -11.45 8.12
N LYS A 38 -11.05 -12.09 6.97
CA LYS A 38 -11.95 -12.09 5.80
C LYS A 38 -12.27 -10.68 5.30
N ILE A 39 -11.31 -9.77 5.39
CA ILE A 39 -11.43 -8.41 4.84
C ILE A 39 -11.39 -8.49 3.31
N ASP A 40 -12.32 -7.78 2.67
CA ASP A 40 -12.35 -7.61 1.22
C ASP A 40 -11.24 -6.64 0.78
N PHE A 41 -10.18 -7.16 0.18
CA PHE A 41 -9.04 -6.37 -0.28
C PHE A 41 -9.39 -5.34 -1.34
N GLY A 42 -10.46 -5.57 -2.11
CA GLY A 42 -10.95 -4.61 -3.11
C GLY A 42 -11.56 -3.34 -2.50
N LYS A 43 -11.73 -3.29 -1.17
CA LYS A 43 -12.37 -2.19 -0.43
C LYS A 43 -11.48 -1.56 0.63
N ILE A 44 -10.17 -1.69 0.48
CA ILE A 44 -9.22 -1.11 1.44
C ILE A 44 -8.16 -0.24 0.77
N ILE A 45 -7.53 0.57 1.59
CA ILE A 45 -6.35 1.35 1.26
C ILE A 45 -5.19 0.80 2.10
N ILE A 46 -4.02 0.60 1.49
CA ILE A 46 -2.78 0.35 2.24
C ILE A 46 -1.94 1.61 2.31
N ALA A 47 -1.44 1.94 3.51
CA ALA A 47 -0.41 2.95 3.70
C ALA A 47 0.87 2.32 4.27
N MET A 48 2.03 2.72 3.76
CA MET A 48 3.32 2.20 4.21
C MET A 48 4.32 3.33 4.51
N SER A 49 5.10 3.16 5.59
CA SER A 49 6.12 4.15 5.97
C SER A 49 7.39 4.12 5.11
N SER A 50 7.50 3.14 4.21
CA SER A 50 8.68 2.92 3.38
C SER A 50 8.62 3.64 2.02
N ARG A 51 9.65 3.43 1.19
CA ARG A 51 9.62 3.74 -0.26
C ARG A 51 8.82 2.68 -1.02
N ALA A 52 8.12 3.08 -2.09
CA ALA A 52 7.41 2.16 -2.97
C ALA A 52 8.40 1.41 -3.89
N ALA A 53 8.77 0.19 -3.49
CA ALA A 53 9.55 -0.72 -4.32
C ALA A 53 8.61 -1.51 -5.25
N ALA A 54 9.08 -1.83 -6.44
CA ALA A 54 8.33 -2.59 -7.45
C ALA A 54 7.74 -3.90 -6.88
N THR A 55 8.50 -4.64 -6.07
CA THR A 55 8.05 -5.91 -5.47
C THR A 55 6.95 -5.74 -4.41
N LEU A 56 6.92 -4.60 -3.70
CA LEU A 56 5.80 -4.27 -2.79
C LEU A 56 4.54 -3.97 -3.61
N ILE A 57 4.68 -3.20 -4.68
CA ILE A 57 3.59 -2.87 -5.59
C ILE A 57 2.99 -4.13 -6.22
N GLU A 58 3.81 -5.05 -6.73
CA GLU A 58 3.34 -6.33 -7.25
C GLU A 58 2.55 -7.13 -6.22
N THR A 59 3.03 -7.18 -4.97
CA THR A 59 2.31 -7.87 -3.90
C THR A 59 0.93 -7.26 -3.69
N ILE A 60 0.83 -5.92 -3.64
CA ILE A 60 -0.42 -5.19 -3.42
C ILE A 60 -1.40 -5.42 -4.59
N ILE A 61 -0.92 -5.37 -5.83
CA ILE A 61 -1.71 -5.66 -7.03
C ILE A 61 -2.23 -7.10 -6.99
N ASN A 62 -1.35 -8.06 -6.67
CA ASN A 62 -1.69 -9.49 -6.68
C ASN A 62 -2.80 -9.84 -5.68
N VAL A 63 -2.91 -9.10 -4.57
CA VAL A 63 -4.00 -9.28 -3.60
C VAL A 63 -5.24 -8.45 -3.90
N GLY A 64 -5.23 -7.65 -4.97
CA GLY A 64 -6.38 -6.88 -5.43
C GLY A 64 -6.68 -5.61 -4.65
N ILE A 65 -5.66 -5.01 -4.02
CA ILE A 65 -5.85 -3.74 -3.28
C ILE A 65 -5.81 -2.57 -4.27
N PRO A 66 -6.83 -1.69 -4.29
CA PRO A 66 -6.96 -0.65 -5.31
C PRO A 66 -6.09 0.59 -5.07
N ILE A 67 -5.71 0.88 -3.83
CA ILE A 67 -5.01 2.12 -3.46
C ILE A 67 -3.84 1.83 -2.52
N ALA A 68 -2.66 2.34 -2.88
CA ALA A 68 -1.46 2.25 -2.05
C ALA A 68 -0.80 3.61 -1.85
N ILE A 69 -0.56 3.97 -0.59
CA ILE A 69 0.06 5.22 -0.16
C ILE A 69 1.42 4.92 0.46
N PHE A 70 2.46 5.59 -0.03
CA PHE A 70 3.81 5.48 0.51
C PHE A 70 4.31 6.81 1.06
N ARG A 71 5.00 6.75 2.21
CA ARG A 71 5.66 7.92 2.81
C ARG A 71 6.88 8.36 2.00
N GLY A 72 7.61 7.43 1.40
CA GLY A 72 8.81 7.65 0.61
C GLY A 72 8.57 7.62 -0.90
N ALA A 73 9.63 7.92 -1.67
CA ALA A 73 9.60 7.95 -3.12
C ALA A 73 9.32 6.56 -3.77
N PRO A 74 8.63 6.52 -4.93
CA PRO A 74 8.53 5.32 -5.74
C PRO A 74 9.75 5.15 -6.67
N THR A 75 9.98 3.95 -7.16
CA THR A 75 10.89 3.72 -8.31
C THR A 75 10.12 3.83 -9.62
N SER A 76 10.78 4.14 -10.74
CA SER A 76 10.12 4.17 -12.06
C SER A 76 9.44 2.84 -12.39
N LEU A 77 10.09 1.71 -12.06
CA LEU A 77 9.51 0.39 -12.23
C LEU A 77 8.25 0.18 -11.37
N ALA A 78 8.22 0.71 -10.15
CA ALA A 78 7.04 0.63 -9.29
C ALA A 78 5.86 1.40 -9.90
N VAL A 79 6.12 2.59 -10.48
CA VAL A 79 5.10 3.39 -11.16
C VAL A 79 4.55 2.66 -12.40
N ASN A 80 5.42 2.07 -13.21
CA ASN A 80 4.99 1.32 -14.40
C ASN A 80 4.11 0.13 -14.01
N LYS A 81 4.53 -0.65 -13.01
CA LYS A 81 3.75 -1.80 -12.53
C LYS A 81 2.41 -1.39 -11.92
N ALA A 82 2.39 -0.28 -11.17
CA ALA A 82 1.14 0.27 -10.64
C ALA A 82 0.17 0.64 -11.78
N ARG A 83 0.67 1.25 -12.85
CA ARG A 83 -0.15 1.63 -14.01
C ARG A 83 -0.69 0.39 -14.74
N GLU A 84 0.16 -0.59 -15.01
CA GLU A 84 -0.23 -1.84 -15.68
C GLU A 84 -1.22 -2.66 -14.84
N GLY A 85 -1.07 -2.65 -13.52
CA GLY A 85 -1.91 -3.39 -12.58
C GLY A 85 -3.15 -2.65 -12.09
N GLY A 86 -3.47 -1.47 -12.63
CA GLY A 86 -4.64 -0.69 -12.21
C GLY A 86 -4.61 -0.23 -10.75
N LEU A 87 -3.43 -0.08 -10.16
CA LEU A 87 -3.26 0.39 -8.78
C LEU A 87 -3.13 1.92 -8.77
N ILE A 88 -3.89 2.58 -7.89
CA ILE A 88 -3.67 4.00 -7.57
C ILE A 88 -2.48 4.09 -6.62
N LEU A 89 -1.34 4.55 -7.14
CA LEU A 89 -0.10 4.71 -6.39
C LEU A 89 0.08 6.17 -5.98
N ILE A 90 0.09 6.39 -4.66
CA ILE A 90 0.36 7.68 -4.05
C ILE A 90 1.71 7.59 -3.34
N ALA A 91 2.56 8.59 -3.52
CA ALA A 91 3.83 8.68 -2.81
C ALA A 91 4.03 10.07 -2.19
N PHE A 92 5.00 10.15 -1.27
CA PHE A 92 5.19 11.32 -0.41
C PHE A 92 3.93 11.70 0.37
N GLY A 93 3.07 10.73 0.71
CA GLY A 93 1.82 10.96 1.44
C GLY A 93 2.07 11.53 2.83
N ARG A 94 1.44 12.67 3.12
CA ARG A 94 1.52 13.47 4.36
C ARG A 94 0.11 13.98 4.67
N THR A 95 -0.09 14.53 5.87
CA THR A 95 -1.39 15.04 6.32
C THR A 95 -2.01 16.05 5.35
N ASP A 96 -1.18 16.87 4.71
CA ASP A 96 -1.55 18.02 3.90
C ASP A 96 -1.07 17.94 2.44
N LYS A 97 -0.29 16.92 2.09
CA LYS A 97 0.33 16.79 0.77
C LYS A 97 0.47 15.35 0.34
N MET A 98 0.20 15.09 -0.93
CA MET A 98 0.48 13.82 -1.57
C MET A 98 0.74 14.00 -3.06
N ASN A 99 1.48 13.07 -3.66
CA ASN A 99 1.69 13.02 -5.10
C ASN A 99 1.05 11.74 -5.64
N ILE A 100 0.09 11.90 -6.56
CA ILE A 100 -0.54 10.78 -7.26
C ILE A 100 0.31 10.45 -8.49
N TYR A 101 0.80 9.20 -8.59
CA TYR A 101 1.66 8.74 -9.69
C TYR A 101 0.89 7.94 -10.74
N THR A 102 -0.20 7.29 -10.35
CA THR A 102 -1.08 6.51 -11.23
C THR A 102 -2.54 6.70 -10.80
N GLN A 103 -3.45 6.61 -11.77
CA GLN A 103 -4.90 6.72 -11.60
C GLN A 103 -5.57 5.67 -12.48
N ILE A 104 -6.77 5.23 -12.09
CA ILE A 104 -7.61 4.37 -12.93
C ILE A 104 -8.44 5.33 -13.80
N GLU A 105 -8.43 5.11 -15.12
CA GLU A 105 -9.27 5.85 -16.08
C GLU A 105 -10.75 5.50 -15.94
#